data_AF-A0A327U8F3-F1
#
_entry.id   AF-A0A327U8F3-F1
#
_cell.length_a   1.000
_cell.length_b   1.000
_cell.length_c   1.000
_cell.angle_alpha   90.00
_cell.angle_beta   90.00
_cell.angle_gamma   90.00
#
_symmetry.space_group_name_H-M   'P 1'
#
loop_
_entity.id
_entity.type
_entity.pdbx_description
1 polymer ?
#
loop_
_entity_poly.entity_id
_entity_poly.type
_entity_poly.pdbx_seq_one_letter_code
_entity_poly.pdbx_strand_id
1 'polypeptide(L)'
;MAYNLLTVGAVGPAVMARALAGVLGVAVTDVDVAHADGDQEARDWEAAVLCTYHGLRGDLACSLDVYAQEFVADRPAEYEVAAALAQVAGTTVLFPADEAPPSAYWAVTPEGLVARARLEPSGDEPPVFTVTSVGAPVPELPGAVVERFAEIVREQRPETPVADAFLASVTAFPLDGSLVVWERVIRQMESGWAPSGWYPADLYRERLEARDALAEGITELPREVAVRLGEVLRELDARFVAGTEDDPAGSLHGESTGAGWWWFRKPAPVPWDTP
;
A
#
# COMPACT_ATOMS: atom_id res chain seq x y z
N MET A 1 -8.62 -1.18 20.61
CA MET A 1 -8.00 -1.17 19.26
C MET A 1 -6.73 -1.99 19.35
N ALA A 2 -6.45 -2.83 18.35
CA ALA A 2 -5.29 -3.71 18.36
C ALA A 2 -4.27 -3.26 17.31
N TYR A 3 -2.99 -3.31 17.66
CA TYR A 3 -1.87 -3.10 16.76
C TYR A 3 -1.02 -4.37 16.74
N ASN A 4 -0.58 -4.78 15.55
CA ASN A 4 0.27 -5.96 15.36
C ASN A 4 1.61 -5.50 14.80
N LEU A 5 2.64 -5.47 15.65
CA LEU A 5 3.94 -4.92 15.29
C LEU A 5 5.01 -6.01 15.33
N LEU A 6 5.94 -5.95 14.39
CA LEU A 6 7.11 -6.83 14.35
C LEU A 6 8.37 -5.98 14.49
N THR A 7 9.38 -6.47 15.17
CA THR A 7 10.66 -5.76 15.37
C THR A 7 11.80 -6.55 14.77
N VAL A 8 12.73 -5.87 14.10
CA VAL A 8 13.93 -6.51 13.54
C VAL A 8 14.95 -6.82 14.65
N GLY A 9 15.19 -5.84 15.52
CA GLY A 9 16.04 -5.98 16.71
C GLY A 9 15.24 -6.35 17.95
N ALA A 10 15.89 -7.04 18.89
CA ALA A 10 15.26 -7.39 20.17
C ALA A 10 15.00 -6.13 21.01
N VAL A 11 13.77 -5.98 21.50
CA VAL A 11 13.36 -4.83 22.32
C VAL A 11 13.03 -5.31 23.74
N GLY A 12 13.53 -4.59 24.75
CA GLY A 12 13.23 -4.90 26.15
C GLY A 12 11.86 -4.36 26.59
N PRO A 13 11.16 -5.02 27.54
CA PRO A 13 9.82 -4.60 28.00
C PRO A 13 9.73 -3.15 28.47
N ALA A 14 10.75 -2.66 29.18
CA ALA A 14 10.78 -1.27 29.66
C ALA A 14 10.88 -0.22 28.53
N VAL A 15 11.47 -0.60 27.39
CA VAL A 15 11.56 0.26 26.20
C VAL A 15 10.23 0.24 25.46
N MET A 16 9.62 -0.93 25.29
CA MET A 16 8.27 -1.08 24.74
C MET A 16 7.26 -0.24 25.52
N ALA A 17 7.25 -0.38 26.86
CA ALA A 17 6.32 0.36 27.73
C ALA A 17 6.46 1.88 27.57
N ARG A 18 7.70 2.38 27.50
CA ARG A 18 7.96 3.82 27.32
C ARG A 18 7.50 4.33 25.97
N ALA A 19 7.75 3.57 24.90
CA ALA A 19 7.34 3.94 23.54
C ALA A 19 5.82 4.00 23.44
N LEU A 20 5.13 2.95 23.91
CA LEU A 20 3.68 2.83 23.89
C LEU A 20 3.01 3.92 24.75
N ALA A 21 3.53 4.17 25.96
CA ALA A 21 3.04 5.24 26.82
C ALA A 21 3.14 6.62 26.15
N GLY A 22 4.28 6.90 25.51
CA GLY A 22 4.52 8.17 24.82
C GLY A 22 3.56 8.40 23.66
N VAL A 23 3.33 7.39 22.81
CA VAL A 23 2.49 7.53 21.61
C VAL A 23 0.99 7.47 21.93
N LEU A 24 0.57 6.75 22.98
CA LEU A 24 -0.83 6.64 23.40
C LEU A 24 -1.22 7.69 24.46
N GLY A 25 -0.28 8.54 24.89
CA GLY A 25 -0.55 9.62 25.84
C GLY A 25 -0.92 9.15 27.25
N VAL A 26 -0.43 7.98 27.68
CA VAL A 26 -0.70 7.39 29.01
C VAL A 26 0.55 7.38 29.89
N ALA A 27 0.40 7.14 31.19
CA ALA A 27 1.56 6.97 32.06
C ALA A 27 2.26 5.63 31.76
N VAL A 28 3.59 5.58 31.88
CA VAL A 28 4.37 4.33 31.69
C VAL A 28 3.92 3.24 32.67
N THR A 29 3.43 3.63 33.86
CA THR A 29 2.88 2.69 34.86
C THR A 29 1.55 2.09 34.44
N ASP A 30 0.84 2.69 33.47
CA ASP A 30 -0.45 2.23 32.97
C ASP A 30 -0.27 1.40 31.68
N VAL A 31 0.96 0.94 31.41
CA VAL A 31 1.30 0.06 30.29
C VAL A 31 1.85 -1.25 30.84
N ASP A 32 1.09 -2.33 30.68
CA ASP A 32 1.51 -3.69 31.02
C ASP A 32 2.20 -4.32 29.80
N VAL A 33 3.44 -4.79 29.99
CA VAL A 33 4.20 -5.50 28.94
C VAL A 33 4.64 -6.85 29.46
N ALA A 34 4.14 -7.92 28.84
CA ALA A 34 4.40 -9.29 29.27
C ALA A 34 4.82 -10.19 28.10
N HIS A 35 5.70 -11.14 28.39
CA HIS A 35 6.03 -12.21 27.44
C HIS A 35 4.84 -13.16 27.32
N ALA A 36 4.55 -13.66 26.11
CA ALA A 36 3.41 -14.58 25.87
C ALA A 36 3.47 -15.85 26.73
N ASP A 37 4.66 -16.44 26.86
CA ASP A 37 4.93 -17.60 27.75
C ASP A 37 5.27 -17.21 29.21
N GLY A 38 5.13 -15.93 29.56
CA GLY A 38 5.38 -15.45 30.92
C GLY A 38 4.23 -15.77 31.89
N ASP A 39 4.40 -15.39 33.16
CA ASP A 39 3.35 -15.51 34.17
C ASP A 39 2.19 -14.55 33.86
N GLN A 40 1.08 -15.11 33.38
CA GLN A 40 -0.10 -14.34 32.99
C GLN A 40 -0.95 -13.91 34.21
N GLU A 41 -0.77 -14.54 35.37
CA GLU A 41 -1.52 -14.17 36.59
C GLU A 41 -1.00 -12.87 37.21
N ALA A 42 0.28 -12.55 36.95
CA ALA A 42 0.92 -11.33 37.43
C ALA A 42 0.64 -10.07 36.59
N ARG A 43 -0.07 -10.21 35.46
CA ARG A 43 -0.34 -9.10 34.53
C ARG A 43 -1.35 -8.13 35.11
N ASP A 44 -1.13 -6.84 34.85
CA ASP A 44 -2.12 -5.81 35.14
C ASP A 44 -3.12 -5.71 33.99
N TRP A 45 -4.17 -6.53 34.04
CA TRP A 45 -5.23 -6.55 33.03
C TRP A 45 -6.07 -5.26 32.98
N GLU A 46 -5.99 -4.42 34.02
CA GLU A 46 -6.68 -3.13 34.11
C GLU A 46 -5.82 -1.97 33.56
N ALA A 47 -4.58 -2.25 33.16
CA ALA A 47 -3.71 -1.26 32.52
C ALA A 47 -4.38 -0.67 31.27
N ALA A 48 -4.11 0.61 31.01
CA ALA A 48 -4.65 1.33 29.86
C ALA A 48 -4.19 0.70 28.53
N VAL A 49 -2.99 0.13 28.53
CA VAL A 49 -2.40 -0.54 27.37
C VAL A 49 -1.82 -1.88 27.80
N LEU A 50 -2.22 -2.93 27.09
CA LEU A 50 -1.68 -4.28 27.24
C LEU A 50 -0.80 -4.58 26.03
N CYS A 51 0.44 -4.99 26.26
CA CYS A 51 1.36 -5.45 25.21
C CYS A 51 1.81 -6.87 25.52
N THR A 52 1.44 -7.80 24.67
CA THR A 52 1.98 -9.17 24.71
C THR A 52 3.08 -9.26 23.66
N TYR A 53 4.25 -9.77 24.02
CA TYR A 53 5.33 -9.99 23.06
C TYR A 53 5.84 -11.43 23.09
N HIS A 54 6.36 -11.91 21.97
CA HIS A 54 7.05 -13.19 21.90
C HIS A 54 8.23 -13.13 20.93
N GLY A 55 9.25 -13.95 21.18
CA GLY A 55 10.43 -14.03 20.33
C GLY A 55 10.14 -14.72 19.00
N LEU A 56 10.73 -14.19 17.93
CA LEU A 56 10.68 -14.75 16.57
C LEU A 56 12.07 -15.28 16.16
N ARG A 57 12.13 -15.92 14.99
CA ARG A 57 13.36 -16.43 14.38
C ARG A 57 13.52 -15.83 12.98
N GLY A 58 14.77 -15.61 12.57
CA GLY A 58 15.10 -15.07 11.25
C GLY A 58 15.45 -13.59 11.30
N ASP A 59 14.97 -12.82 10.32
CA ASP A 59 15.20 -11.38 10.22
C ASP A 59 14.38 -10.56 11.24
N LEU A 60 13.45 -11.21 11.94
CA LEU A 60 12.62 -10.61 12.98
C LEU A 60 12.99 -11.16 14.36
N ALA A 61 13.03 -10.27 15.35
CA ALA A 61 13.34 -10.61 16.74
C ALA A 61 12.10 -10.80 17.60
N CYS A 62 11.08 -9.95 17.48
CA CYS A 62 9.86 -10.04 18.29
C CYS A 62 8.60 -9.71 17.50
N SER A 63 7.50 -10.37 17.85
CA SER A 63 6.13 -9.95 17.53
C SER A 63 5.49 -9.32 18.77
N LEU A 64 4.70 -8.27 18.57
CA LEU A 64 4.01 -7.52 19.60
C LEU A 64 2.52 -7.40 19.24
N ASP A 65 1.68 -7.91 20.13
CA ASP A 65 0.23 -7.71 20.10
C ASP A 65 -0.12 -6.64 21.13
N VAL A 66 -0.46 -5.44 20.65
CA VAL A 66 -0.74 -4.28 21.50
C VAL A 66 -2.23 -3.99 21.50
N TYR A 67 -2.83 -3.94 22.68
CA TYR A 67 -4.23 -3.61 22.88
C TYR A 67 -4.37 -2.34 23.73
N ALA A 68 -4.94 -1.29 23.13
CA ALA A 68 -5.34 -0.08 23.84
C ALA A 68 -6.81 -0.18 24.27
N GLN A 69 -7.08 0.04 25.56
CA GLN A 69 -8.41 0.00 26.16
C GLN A 69 -9.36 1.07 25.60
N GLU A 70 -10.65 0.85 25.79
CA GLU A 70 -11.68 1.75 25.24
C GLU A 70 -11.68 3.16 25.84
N PHE A 71 -11.11 3.35 27.03
CA PHE A 71 -11.04 4.67 27.67
C PHE A 71 -9.79 5.47 27.28
N VAL A 72 -8.85 4.88 26.55
CA VAL A 72 -7.71 5.63 25.98
C VAL A 72 -8.27 6.56 24.90
N ALA A 73 -8.11 7.86 25.14
CA ALA A 73 -8.75 8.92 24.36
C ALA A 73 -8.19 9.03 22.94
N ASP A 74 -6.86 9.05 22.82
CA ASP A 74 -6.17 9.18 21.53
C ASP A 74 -5.68 7.79 21.09
N ARG A 75 -6.23 7.30 19.97
CA ARG A 75 -5.82 6.05 19.33
C ARG A 75 -5.19 6.38 17.98
N PRO A 76 -3.87 6.59 17.97
CA PRO A 76 -3.15 6.97 16.76
C PRO A 76 -3.21 5.85 15.71
N ALA A 77 -2.93 6.19 14.46
CA ALA A 77 -2.83 5.20 13.40
C ALA A 77 -1.68 4.22 13.67
N GLU A 78 -1.77 2.99 13.14
CA GLU A 78 -0.75 1.96 13.38
C GLU A 78 0.66 2.40 12.94
N TYR A 79 0.76 3.18 11.86
CA TYR A 79 2.03 3.76 11.42
C TYR A 79 2.67 4.67 12.49
N GLU A 80 1.87 5.44 13.23
CA GLU A 80 2.37 6.37 14.25
C GLU A 80 2.92 5.60 15.45
N VAL A 81 2.24 4.51 15.84
CA VAL A 81 2.72 3.60 16.89
C VAL A 81 4.01 2.90 16.45
N ALA A 82 4.06 2.41 15.21
CA ALA A 82 5.25 1.78 14.67
C ALA A 82 6.44 2.75 14.60
N ALA A 83 6.22 3.99 14.14
CA ALA A 83 7.26 5.02 14.06
C ALA A 83 7.79 5.43 15.44
N ALA A 84 6.90 5.63 16.42
CA ALA A 84 7.30 5.96 17.78
C ALA A 84 8.07 4.82 18.44
N LEU A 85 7.65 3.57 18.22
CA LEU A 85 8.36 2.40 18.71
C LEU A 85 9.74 2.28 18.04
N ALA A 86 9.83 2.45 16.72
CA ALA A 86 11.09 2.38 15.99
C ALA A 86 12.11 3.40 16.51
N GLN A 87 11.66 4.65 16.70
CA GLN A 87 12.48 5.74 17.20
C GLN A 87 12.99 5.48 18.63
N VAL A 88 12.10 5.05 19.54
CA VAL A 88 12.45 4.85 20.96
C VAL A 88 13.26 3.57 21.17
N ALA A 89 12.97 2.52 20.41
CA ALA A 89 13.69 1.25 20.48
C ALA A 89 15.01 1.25 19.71
N GLY A 90 15.18 2.16 18.75
CA GLY A 90 16.37 2.20 17.89
C GLY A 90 16.45 0.98 16.98
N THR A 91 15.32 0.45 16.54
CA THR A 91 15.23 -0.65 15.58
C THR A 91 14.08 -0.44 14.60
N THR A 92 14.16 -1.09 13.45
CA THR A 92 13.11 -1.10 12.44
C THR A 92 11.89 -1.87 12.92
N VAL A 93 10.71 -1.26 12.77
CA VAL A 93 9.43 -1.84 13.12
C VAL A 93 8.61 -2.09 11.86
N LEU A 94 8.08 -3.30 11.73
CA LEU A 94 7.16 -3.68 10.67
C LEU A 94 5.72 -3.66 11.18
N PHE A 95 4.79 -3.22 10.33
CA PHE A 95 3.35 -3.27 10.58
C PHE A 95 2.57 -3.68 9.30
N PRO A 96 1.38 -4.29 9.42
CA PRO A 96 0.62 -4.78 8.28
C PRO A 96 0.30 -3.72 7.21
N ALA A 97 0.26 -4.14 5.95
CA ALA A 97 -0.48 -3.42 4.92
C ALA A 97 -1.99 -3.56 5.13
N ASP A 98 -2.75 -2.48 4.90
CA ASP A 98 -4.22 -2.51 4.94
C ASP A 98 -4.85 -3.33 3.79
N GLU A 99 -4.18 -3.51 2.65
CA GLU A 99 -4.73 -4.17 1.45
C GLU A 99 -3.98 -5.46 1.06
N ALA A 100 -4.76 -6.39 0.49
CA ALA A 100 -4.56 -7.85 0.49
C ALA A 100 -3.19 -8.39 -0.03
N PRO A 101 -2.81 -9.62 0.39
CA PRO A 101 -1.53 -10.28 0.09
C PRO A 101 -1.14 -10.36 -1.39
N PRO A 102 0.16 -10.55 -1.72
CA PRO A 102 1.20 -11.21 -0.90
C PRO A 102 1.68 -10.36 0.28
N SER A 103 2.02 -11.03 1.39
CA SER A 103 2.43 -10.55 2.73
C SER A 103 3.28 -9.27 2.77
N ALA A 104 2.67 -8.14 2.41
CA ALA A 104 3.31 -6.84 2.41
C ALA A 104 3.16 -6.24 3.81
N TYR A 105 4.29 -5.85 4.37
CA TYR A 105 4.39 -5.03 5.56
C TYR A 105 4.89 -3.66 5.16
N TRP A 106 4.62 -2.66 5.98
CA TRP A 106 5.40 -1.44 6.02
C TRP A 106 6.53 -1.63 7.02
N ALA A 107 7.73 -1.18 6.69
CA ALA A 107 8.88 -1.10 7.57
C ALA A 107 9.17 0.38 7.86
N VAL A 108 9.33 0.73 9.13
CA VAL A 108 9.69 2.07 9.60
C VAL A 108 11.01 2.00 10.33
N THR A 109 12.02 2.75 9.86
CA THR A 109 13.33 2.81 10.53
C THR A 109 13.33 3.84 11.65
N PRO A 110 14.30 3.79 12.58
CA PRO A 110 14.44 4.79 13.65
C PRO A 110 14.61 6.23 13.14
N GLU A 111 15.12 6.41 11.93
CA GLU A 111 15.29 7.70 11.25
C GLU A 111 14.02 8.20 10.57
N GLY A 112 12.93 7.42 10.58
CA GLY A 112 11.66 7.76 9.98
C GLY A 112 11.53 7.42 8.49
N LEU A 113 12.46 6.63 7.93
CA LEU A 113 12.27 6.07 6.59
C LEU A 113 11.12 5.06 6.65
N VAL A 114 10.16 5.20 5.74
CA VAL A 114 9.05 4.26 5.57
C VAL A 114 9.18 3.57 4.21
N ALA A 115 9.20 2.24 4.21
CA ALA A 115 9.32 1.43 2.99
C ALA A 115 8.39 0.22 3.05
N ARG A 116 7.94 -0.29 1.90
CA ARG A 116 7.31 -1.61 1.85
C ARG A 116 8.34 -2.70 2.11
N ALA A 117 7.90 -3.81 2.68
CA ALA A 117 8.69 -5.02 2.90
C ALA A 117 7.85 -6.27 2.59
N ARG A 118 8.42 -7.29 1.97
CA ARG A 118 7.80 -8.61 1.83
C ARG A 118 8.34 -9.54 2.91
N LEU A 119 7.43 -10.12 3.67
CA LEU A 119 7.74 -11.05 4.74
C LEU A 119 7.28 -12.46 4.39
N GLU A 120 8.20 -13.41 4.40
CA GLU A 120 7.92 -14.82 4.12
C GLU A 120 8.24 -15.68 5.35
N PRO A 121 7.25 -16.39 5.92
CA PRO A 121 7.51 -17.42 6.93
C PRO A 121 7.99 -18.72 6.26
N SER A 122 8.97 -19.39 6.85
CA SER A 122 9.36 -20.74 6.46
C SER A 122 8.28 -21.77 6.80
N GLY A 123 8.36 -22.97 6.21
CA GLY A 123 7.50 -24.10 6.55
C GLY A 123 7.89 -24.85 7.83
N ASP A 124 8.83 -24.32 8.62
CA ASP A 124 9.29 -24.93 9.87
C ASP A 124 8.34 -24.62 11.04
N GLU A 125 8.46 -25.40 12.12
CA GLU A 125 7.72 -25.16 13.37
C GLU A 125 8.68 -25.01 14.57
N PRO A 126 8.78 -23.81 15.19
CA PRO A 126 8.16 -22.55 14.77
C PRO A 126 8.83 -21.94 13.52
N PRO A 127 8.11 -21.11 12.75
CA PRO A 127 8.57 -20.57 11.47
C PRO A 127 9.77 -19.64 11.64
N VAL A 128 10.62 -19.60 10.61
CA VAL A 128 11.68 -18.60 10.44
C VAL A 128 11.18 -17.54 9.48
N PHE A 129 11.16 -16.29 9.90
CA PHE A 129 10.68 -15.16 9.12
C PHE A 129 11.83 -14.52 8.36
N THR A 130 11.68 -14.41 7.04
CA THR A 130 12.66 -13.76 6.15
C THR A 130 12.03 -12.56 5.48
N VAL A 131 12.70 -11.41 5.52
CA VAL A 131 12.31 -10.26 4.70
C VAL A 131 13.00 -10.38 3.36
N THR A 132 12.27 -10.84 2.34
CA THR A 132 12.86 -11.17 1.04
C THR A 132 13.13 -9.92 0.21
N SER A 133 12.29 -8.89 0.32
CA SER A 133 12.47 -7.65 -0.40
C SER A 133 11.92 -6.41 0.30
N VAL A 134 12.47 -5.24 -0.06
CA VAL A 134 12.11 -3.92 0.49
C VAL A 134 12.02 -2.85 -0.61
N GLY A 135 11.20 -1.83 -0.38
CA GLY A 135 10.93 -0.78 -1.37
C GLY A 135 12.01 0.30 -1.43
N ALA A 136 12.82 0.38 -0.38
CA ALA A 136 13.97 1.25 -0.25
C ALA A 136 15.01 0.56 0.66
N PRO A 137 16.31 0.93 0.58
CA PRO A 137 17.33 0.33 1.44
C PRO A 137 17.01 0.50 2.93
N VAL A 138 16.88 -0.60 3.66
CA VAL A 138 16.69 -0.62 5.12
C VAL A 138 17.97 -1.16 5.77
N PRO A 139 18.71 -0.37 6.57
CA PRO A 139 20.02 -0.77 7.10
C PRO A 139 20.02 -2.08 7.91
N GLU A 140 18.97 -2.35 8.67
CA GLU A 140 18.85 -3.55 9.50
C GLU A 140 18.42 -4.81 8.73
N LEU A 141 18.09 -4.67 7.43
CA LEU A 141 17.68 -5.76 6.55
C LEU A 141 18.63 -5.87 5.34
N PRO A 142 19.94 -6.11 5.56
CA PRO A 142 20.93 -6.10 4.49
C PRO A 142 20.79 -7.28 3.49
N GLY A 143 20.03 -8.31 3.86
CA GLY A 143 19.73 -9.46 2.99
C GLY A 143 18.54 -9.23 2.05
N ALA A 144 17.71 -8.21 2.31
CA ALA A 144 16.52 -7.94 1.52
C ALA A 144 16.89 -7.31 0.16
N VAL A 145 16.29 -7.82 -0.91
CA VAL A 145 16.44 -7.22 -2.24
C VAL A 145 15.67 -5.90 -2.29
N VAL A 146 16.34 -4.83 -2.73
CA VAL A 146 15.64 -3.56 -2.98
C VAL A 146 14.95 -3.64 -4.34
N GLU A 147 13.61 -3.62 -4.34
CA GLU A 147 12.81 -3.69 -5.57
C GLU A 147 11.60 -2.75 -5.50
N ARG A 148 10.98 -2.48 -6.66
CA ARG A 148 9.73 -1.72 -6.73
C ARG A 148 8.54 -2.68 -6.75
N PHE A 149 7.61 -2.45 -5.84
CA PHE A 149 6.39 -3.26 -5.75
C PHE A 149 5.29 -2.69 -6.65
N ALA A 150 4.86 -3.47 -7.63
CA ALA A 150 3.76 -3.10 -8.52
C ALA A 150 2.45 -2.93 -7.74
N GLU A 151 2.29 -3.66 -6.64
CA GLU A 151 1.13 -3.63 -5.75
C GLU A 151 0.95 -2.25 -5.12
N ILE A 152 2.03 -1.56 -4.73
CA ILE A 152 1.95 -0.17 -4.21
C ILE A 152 1.32 0.75 -5.25
N VAL A 153 1.74 0.62 -6.52
CA VAL A 153 1.22 1.47 -7.59
C VAL A 153 -0.25 1.14 -7.88
N ARG A 154 -0.66 -0.12 -7.71
CA ARG A 154 -2.05 -0.56 -7.83
C ARG A 154 -2.92 -0.04 -6.67
N GLU A 155 -2.36 0.06 -5.47
CA GLU A 155 -3.02 0.59 -4.26
C GLU A 155 -3.21 2.12 -4.32
N GLN A 156 -2.44 2.83 -5.13
CA GLN A 156 -2.63 4.27 -5.32
C GLN A 156 -4.03 4.55 -5.91
N ARG A 157 -4.84 5.28 -5.15
CA ARG A 157 -6.19 5.72 -5.55
C ARG A 157 -6.21 7.25 -5.67
N PRO A 158 -5.60 7.82 -6.71
CA PRO A 158 -5.78 9.25 -6.97
C PRO A 158 -7.27 9.53 -7.19
N GLU A 159 -7.70 10.74 -6.83
CA GLU A 159 -9.06 11.19 -7.04
C GLU A 159 -9.44 11.10 -8.53
N THR A 160 -10.69 10.71 -8.79
CA THR A 160 -11.25 10.56 -10.14
C THR A 160 -12.46 11.46 -10.35
N PRO A 161 -12.30 12.80 -10.26
CA PRO A 161 -13.43 13.72 -10.25
C PRO A 161 -14.29 13.64 -11.51
N VAL A 162 -13.72 13.32 -12.68
CA VAL A 162 -14.50 13.23 -13.93
C VAL A 162 -15.36 11.97 -13.92
N ALA A 163 -14.79 10.82 -13.57
CA ALA A 163 -15.49 9.55 -13.44
C ALA A 163 -16.53 9.62 -12.31
N ASP A 164 -16.18 10.20 -11.16
CA ASP A 164 -17.06 10.35 -10.01
C ASP A 164 -18.26 11.23 -10.34
N ALA A 165 -18.04 12.37 -11.01
CA ALA A 165 -19.11 13.25 -11.47
C ALA A 165 -20.02 12.56 -12.49
N PHE A 166 -19.45 11.78 -13.42
CA PHE A 166 -20.22 11.01 -14.39
C PHE A 166 -21.07 9.94 -13.70
N LEU A 167 -20.47 9.15 -12.81
CA LEU A 167 -21.12 8.10 -12.04
C LEU A 167 -22.25 8.64 -11.17
N ALA A 168 -22.07 9.82 -10.56
CA ALA A 168 -23.12 10.51 -9.81
C ALA A 168 -24.28 11.01 -10.69
N SER A 169 -24.03 11.24 -11.99
CA SER A 169 -25.03 11.76 -12.94
C SER A 169 -25.91 10.69 -13.58
N VAL A 170 -25.56 9.40 -13.45
CA VAL A 170 -26.28 8.27 -14.04
C VAL A 170 -27.00 7.46 -12.98
N THR A 171 -28.27 7.15 -13.21
CA THR A 171 -29.05 6.30 -12.29
C THR A 171 -28.88 4.82 -12.65
N ALA A 172 -28.14 4.09 -11.80
CA ALA A 172 -28.07 2.63 -11.73
C ALA A 172 -27.84 1.89 -13.08
N PHE A 173 -26.64 2.06 -13.64
CA PHE A 173 -26.09 1.11 -14.61
C PHE A 173 -24.80 0.52 -14.02
N PRO A 174 -24.60 -0.81 -14.09
CA PRO A 174 -23.34 -1.40 -13.68
C PRO A 174 -22.27 -0.98 -14.69
N LEU A 175 -21.50 0.03 -14.34
CA LEU A 175 -20.21 0.28 -14.97
C LEU A 175 -19.19 -0.49 -14.15
N ASP A 176 -18.39 -1.30 -14.83
CA ASP A 176 -17.37 -2.20 -14.29
C ASP A 176 -16.17 -1.48 -13.64
N GLY A 177 -16.26 -0.16 -13.45
CA GLY A 177 -15.18 0.67 -12.91
C GLY A 177 -14.11 1.03 -13.94
N SER A 178 -14.22 0.59 -15.20
CA SER A 178 -13.21 0.86 -16.23
C SER A 178 -12.98 2.36 -16.46
N LEU A 179 -14.02 3.20 -16.30
CA LEU A 179 -13.89 4.66 -16.39
C LEU A 179 -13.00 5.24 -15.27
N VAL A 180 -13.18 4.75 -14.04
CA VAL A 180 -12.35 5.13 -12.89
C VAL A 180 -10.91 4.70 -13.15
N VAL A 181 -10.72 3.46 -13.63
CA VAL A 181 -9.40 2.93 -13.97
C VAL A 181 -8.70 3.77 -15.04
N TRP A 182 -9.44 4.20 -16.08
CA TRP A 182 -8.91 5.04 -17.15
C TRP A 182 -8.52 6.44 -16.67
N GLU A 183 -9.37 7.09 -15.87
CA GLU A 183 -9.01 8.40 -15.32
C GLU A 183 -7.80 8.31 -14.38
N ARG A 184 -7.69 7.24 -13.58
CA ARG A 184 -6.55 7.05 -12.66
C ARG A 184 -5.21 7.04 -13.39
N VAL A 185 -5.08 6.31 -14.50
CA VAL A 185 -3.81 6.26 -15.23
C VAL A 185 -3.43 7.63 -15.80
N ILE A 186 -4.41 8.39 -16.29
CA ILE A 186 -4.20 9.77 -16.76
C ILE A 186 -3.76 10.67 -15.62
N ARG A 187 -4.42 10.57 -14.46
CA ARG A 187 -4.09 11.37 -13.26
C ARG A 187 -2.69 11.06 -12.74
N GLN A 188 -2.28 9.79 -12.75
CA GLN A 188 -0.93 9.36 -12.38
C GLN A 188 0.11 9.85 -13.38
N MET A 189 -0.20 9.80 -14.67
CA MET A 189 0.67 10.34 -15.72
C MET A 189 0.86 11.86 -15.56
N GLU A 190 -0.22 12.60 -15.35
CA GLU A 190 -0.18 14.06 -15.16
C GLU A 190 0.55 14.49 -13.88
N SER A 191 0.64 13.61 -12.86
CA SER A 191 1.45 13.88 -11.67
C SER A 191 2.94 13.57 -11.87
N GLY A 192 3.34 13.14 -13.06
CA GLY A 192 4.69 12.65 -13.33
C GLY A 192 4.99 11.34 -12.60
N TRP A 193 3.96 10.50 -12.43
CA TRP A 193 4.04 9.20 -11.73
C TRP A 193 4.38 9.33 -10.24
N ALA A 194 4.00 10.44 -9.62
CA ALA A 194 4.23 10.65 -8.19
C ALA A 194 3.54 9.55 -7.34
N PRO A 195 4.14 9.16 -6.19
CA PRO A 195 5.38 9.70 -5.62
C PRO A 195 6.67 9.07 -6.15
N SER A 196 6.61 7.91 -6.80
CA SER A 196 7.80 7.09 -7.14
C SER A 196 8.49 7.49 -8.45
N GLY A 197 7.80 8.21 -9.34
CA GLY A 197 8.28 8.41 -10.72
C GLY A 197 8.21 7.12 -11.56
N TRP A 198 7.58 6.07 -11.07
CA TRP A 198 7.59 4.72 -11.65
C TRP A 198 6.18 4.12 -11.76
N TYR A 199 5.95 3.39 -12.84
CA TYR A 199 4.70 2.70 -13.12
C TYR A 199 4.99 1.38 -13.85
N PRO A 200 4.47 0.22 -13.40
CA PRO A 200 4.71 -1.06 -14.05
C PRO A 200 4.12 -1.09 -15.47
N ALA A 201 4.87 -1.65 -16.44
CA ALA A 201 4.41 -1.80 -17.82
C ALA A 201 3.15 -2.67 -17.92
N ASP A 202 3.10 -3.78 -17.17
CA ASP A 202 1.94 -4.67 -17.15
C ASP A 202 0.71 -3.98 -16.54
N LEU A 203 0.91 -3.17 -15.49
CA LEU A 203 -0.18 -2.39 -14.92
C LEU A 203 -0.67 -1.37 -15.96
N TYR A 204 0.21 -0.71 -16.70
CA TYR A 204 -0.21 0.23 -17.75
C TYR A 204 -1.00 -0.46 -18.86
N ARG A 205 -0.58 -1.67 -19.26
CA ARG A 205 -1.34 -2.54 -20.18
C ARG A 205 -2.76 -2.81 -19.66
N GLU A 206 -2.91 -3.21 -18.39
CA GLU A 206 -4.23 -3.40 -17.76
C GLU A 206 -5.10 -2.13 -17.85
N ARG A 207 -4.51 -0.93 -17.81
CA ARG A 207 -5.25 0.35 -17.97
C ARG A 207 -5.69 0.61 -19.40
N LEU A 208 -4.89 0.21 -20.39
CA LEU A 208 -5.28 0.28 -21.81
C LEU A 208 -6.42 -0.70 -22.12
N GLU A 209 -6.40 -1.89 -21.53
CA GLU A 209 -7.48 -2.88 -21.62
C GLU A 209 -8.78 -2.36 -21.01
N ALA A 210 -8.71 -1.63 -19.89
CA ALA A 210 -9.88 -0.95 -19.33
C ALA A 210 -10.47 0.08 -20.32
N ARG A 211 -9.63 0.71 -21.15
CA ARG A 211 -10.11 1.63 -22.20
C ARG A 211 -10.74 0.88 -23.38
N ASP A 212 -10.27 -0.32 -23.71
CA ASP A 212 -10.94 -1.22 -24.66
C ASP A 212 -12.32 -1.64 -24.14
N ALA A 213 -12.42 -2.04 -22.86
CA ALA A 213 -13.70 -2.39 -22.22
C ALA A 213 -14.72 -1.23 -22.28
N LEU A 214 -14.27 0.02 -22.10
CA LEU A 214 -15.13 1.21 -22.28
C LEU A 214 -15.60 1.39 -23.72
N ALA A 215 -14.75 1.08 -24.71
CA ALA A 215 -15.09 1.19 -26.12
C ALA A 215 -16.09 0.12 -26.56
N GLU A 216 -16.00 -1.08 -25.98
CA GLU A 216 -16.94 -2.17 -26.24
C GLU A 216 -18.29 -1.90 -25.53
N GLY A 217 -18.24 -1.61 -24.24
CA GLY A 217 -19.42 -1.43 -23.39
C GLY A 217 -20.29 -0.24 -23.75
N ILE A 218 -19.74 0.82 -24.38
CA ILE A 218 -20.54 2.00 -24.79
C ILE A 218 -21.68 1.65 -25.76
N THR A 219 -21.54 0.55 -26.53
CA THR A 219 -22.55 0.11 -27.49
C THR A 219 -23.78 -0.51 -26.84
N GLU A 220 -23.65 -0.98 -25.60
CA GLU A 220 -24.71 -1.61 -24.82
C GLU A 220 -25.49 -0.59 -23.96
N LEU A 221 -24.98 0.65 -23.84
CA LEU A 221 -25.57 1.69 -23.02
C LEU A 221 -26.78 2.36 -23.71
N PRO A 222 -27.75 2.87 -22.92
CA PRO A 222 -28.79 3.74 -23.44
C PRO A 222 -28.17 4.94 -24.17
N ARG A 223 -28.77 5.34 -25.29
CA ARG A 223 -28.23 6.38 -26.18
C ARG A 223 -27.82 7.66 -25.43
N GLU A 224 -28.64 8.13 -24.51
CA GLU A 224 -28.35 9.34 -23.73
C GLU A 224 -27.11 9.19 -22.83
N VAL A 225 -26.95 8.02 -22.21
CA VAL A 225 -25.80 7.68 -21.37
C VAL A 225 -24.55 7.52 -22.24
N ALA A 226 -24.67 6.83 -23.38
CA ALA A 226 -23.57 6.65 -24.34
C ALA A 226 -23.05 7.99 -24.89
N VAL A 227 -23.93 8.95 -25.18
CA VAL A 227 -23.53 10.30 -25.64
C VAL A 227 -22.73 11.02 -24.56
N ARG A 228 -23.21 11.03 -23.31
CA ARG A 228 -22.51 11.67 -22.19
C ARG A 228 -21.18 10.98 -21.87
N LEU A 229 -21.15 9.65 -21.88
CA LEU A 229 -19.91 8.89 -21.71
C LEU A 229 -18.92 9.21 -22.82
N GLY A 230 -19.37 9.33 -24.06
CA GLY A 230 -18.52 9.73 -25.19
C GLY A 230 -17.93 11.13 -25.05
N GLU A 231 -18.63 12.07 -24.39
CA GLU A 231 -18.09 13.39 -24.05
C GLU A 231 -17.00 13.31 -22.98
N VAL A 232 -17.26 12.56 -21.91
CA VAL A 232 -16.28 12.30 -20.84
C VAL A 232 -15.03 11.61 -21.39
N LEU A 233 -15.19 10.57 -22.20
CA LEU A 233 -14.08 9.85 -22.81
C LEU A 233 -13.26 10.77 -23.72
N ARG A 234 -13.90 11.67 -24.47
CA ARG A 234 -13.17 12.63 -25.32
C ARG A 234 -12.30 13.58 -24.51
N GLU A 235 -12.77 14.01 -23.34
CA GLU A 235 -11.99 14.84 -22.42
C GLU A 235 -10.79 14.06 -21.87
N LEU A 236 -11.02 12.86 -21.34
CA LEU A 236 -9.97 12.01 -20.80
C LEU A 236 -8.95 11.59 -21.87
N ASP A 237 -9.42 11.23 -23.06
CA ASP A 237 -8.57 10.84 -24.19
C ASP A 237 -7.69 12.01 -24.67
N ALA A 238 -8.19 13.26 -24.63
CA ALA A 238 -7.38 14.43 -24.95
C ALA A 238 -6.25 14.66 -23.93
N ARG A 239 -6.54 14.44 -22.64
CA ARG A 239 -5.55 14.50 -21.56
C ARG A 239 -4.53 13.36 -21.67
N PHE A 240 -4.98 12.17 -22.02
CA PHE A 240 -4.10 11.04 -22.31
C PHE A 240 -3.15 11.35 -23.47
N VAL A 241 -3.65 11.90 -24.58
CA VAL A 241 -2.83 12.32 -25.72
C VAL A 241 -1.79 13.35 -25.32
N ALA A 242 -2.14 14.32 -24.47
CA ALA A 242 -1.23 15.35 -24.01
C ALA A 242 -0.07 14.81 -23.15
N GLY A 243 -0.27 13.71 -22.43
CA GLY A 243 0.77 13.07 -21.61
C GLY A 243 1.56 11.95 -22.32
N THR A 244 1.27 11.69 -23.60
CA THR A 244 1.85 10.58 -24.36
C THR A 244 2.44 11.04 -25.69
N GLU A 245 3.37 10.25 -26.22
CA GLU A 245 3.94 10.38 -27.56
C GLU A 245 3.51 9.22 -28.46
N ASP A 246 3.67 9.38 -29.78
CA ASP A 246 3.38 8.33 -30.74
C ASP A 246 4.32 7.13 -30.56
N ASP A 247 3.74 5.93 -30.51
CA ASP A 247 4.44 4.66 -30.44
C ASP A 247 3.96 3.74 -31.57
N PRO A 248 4.37 4.00 -32.82
CA PRO A 248 3.90 3.25 -33.99
C PRO A 248 4.34 1.78 -33.96
N ALA A 249 5.35 1.44 -33.15
CA ALA A 249 5.77 0.06 -32.92
C ALA A 249 4.80 -0.71 -32.01
N GLY A 250 3.92 -0.01 -31.28
CA GLY A 250 3.01 -0.62 -30.32
C GLY A 250 3.78 -1.42 -29.28
N SER A 251 4.71 -0.77 -28.57
CA SER A 251 5.66 -1.43 -27.66
C SER A 251 4.96 -2.26 -26.57
N LEU A 252 3.71 -1.91 -26.23
CA LEU A 252 2.86 -2.63 -25.30
C LEU A 252 1.69 -3.37 -25.96
N HIS A 253 1.52 -3.32 -27.27
CA HIS A 253 0.37 -3.85 -27.99
C HIS A 253 0.29 -5.40 -27.99
N GLY A 254 1.41 -6.11 -27.80
CA GLY A 254 1.44 -7.58 -27.86
C GLY A 254 0.88 -8.14 -29.18
N GLU A 255 0.36 -9.37 -29.17
CA GLU A 255 -0.22 -10.05 -30.35
C GLU A 255 -1.71 -9.70 -30.61
N SER A 256 -2.30 -8.76 -29.87
CA SER A 256 -3.74 -8.47 -29.96
C SER A 256 -4.11 -7.76 -31.27
N THR A 257 -4.71 -8.47 -32.23
CA THR A 257 -5.20 -7.86 -33.47
C THR A 257 -6.54 -7.16 -33.22
N GLY A 258 -6.54 -5.83 -33.12
CA GLY A 258 -7.78 -5.03 -32.96
C GLY A 258 -7.71 -3.91 -31.92
N ALA A 259 -6.54 -3.65 -31.36
CA ALA A 259 -6.37 -2.69 -30.27
C ALA A 259 -6.72 -1.24 -30.71
N GLY A 260 -7.36 -0.48 -29.82
CA GLY A 260 -7.68 0.94 -30.05
C GLY A 260 -6.43 1.82 -30.28
N TRP A 261 -6.63 3.05 -30.78
CA TRP A 261 -5.52 3.95 -31.11
C TRP A 261 -4.62 4.29 -29.91
N TRP A 262 -5.13 4.20 -28.68
CA TRP A 262 -4.37 4.43 -27.44
C TRP A 262 -3.21 3.44 -27.24
N TRP A 263 -3.27 2.26 -27.85
CA TRP A 263 -2.18 1.28 -27.81
C TRP A 263 -0.94 1.67 -28.63
N PHE A 264 -1.09 2.64 -29.53
CA PHE A 264 -0.01 3.20 -30.33
C PHE A 264 0.52 4.50 -29.72
N ARG A 265 0.38 4.63 -28.40
CA ARG A 265 0.90 5.76 -27.64
C ARG A 265 1.60 5.26 -26.38
N LYS A 266 2.70 5.92 -26.04
CA LYS A 266 3.46 5.64 -24.83
C LYS A 266 3.62 6.91 -24.01
N PRO A 267 3.72 6.82 -22.68
CA PRO A 267 3.95 8.00 -21.87
C PRO A 267 5.35 8.59 -22.06
N ALA A 268 5.46 9.90 -21.87
CA ALA A 268 6.73 10.63 -21.94
C ALA A 268 6.94 11.49 -20.68
N PRO A 269 7.87 11.14 -19.77
CA PRO A 269 8.83 10.02 -19.86
C PRO A 269 8.16 8.65 -19.64
N VAL A 270 8.80 7.60 -20.16
CA VAL A 270 8.37 6.21 -19.98
C VAL A 270 8.65 5.77 -18.54
N PRO A 271 7.62 5.39 -17.75
CA PRO A 271 7.78 5.22 -16.30
C PRO A 271 8.32 3.85 -15.88
N TRP A 272 8.39 2.87 -16.78
CA TRP A 272 8.91 1.52 -16.49
C TRP A 272 10.38 1.32 -16.91
N ASP A 273 10.98 2.26 -17.66
CA ASP A 273 12.37 2.18 -18.11
C ASP A 273 13.36 2.76 -17.09
N THR A 274 12.87 3.50 -16.09
CA THR A 274 13.70 4.09 -15.04
C THR A 274 14.05 3.03 -14.00
N PRO A 275 15.33 2.74 -13.68
CA PRO A 275 15.72 1.85 -12.59
C PRO A 275 15.35 2.43 -11.22
#